data_AF-A0A3C0WX26-F1
#
_entry.id   AF-A0A3C0WX26-F1
#
_cell.length_a   1.000
_cell.length_b   1.000
_cell.length_c   1.000
_cell.angle_alpha   90.00
_cell.angle_beta   90.00
_cell.angle_gamma   90.00
#
_symmetry.space_group_name_H-M   'P 1'
#
loop_
_entity.id
_entity.type
_entity.pdbx_description
1 polymer ?
#
loop_
_entity_poly.entity_id
_entity_poly.type
_entity_poly.pdbx_seq_one_letter_code
_entity_poly.pdbx_strand_id
1 'polypeptide(L)'
;MHSIHHHSRIANKPARELRGQGKDCGTSEATAKKWLMLLITSGLVHLLRPYCANVEKRVVKTPKLYFMDTGLAAYLTRWANPEVMQNEAMAGAFFGTYAVSEIIKSFANNGVEPPIHFYRDKDKIEIDLLIEDNSTIYPIEIKKLPHPI
;
A
#
# COMPACT_ATOMS: atom_id res chain seq x y z
N MET A 1 3.42 -0.50 -29.53
CA MET A 1 2.30 -1.03 -28.70
C MET A 1 2.75 -2.15 -27.74
N HIS A 2 3.97 -2.12 -27.18
CA HIS A 2 4.51 -3.27 -26.40
C HIS A 2 5.26 -2.89 -25.11
N SER A 3 5.00 -1.71 -24.51
CA SER A 3 5.79 -1.23 -23.36
C SER A 3 4.98 -0.57 -22.23
N ILE A 4 3.68 -0.88 -22.12
CA ILE A 4 2.81 -0.30 -21.07
C ILE A 4 2.53 -1.31 -19.94
N HIS A 5 2.74 -2.61 -20.17
CA HIS A 5 2.44 -3.66 -19.18
C HIS A 5 3.44 -3.80 -18.01
N HIS A 6 4.61 -3.13 -18.04
CA HIS A 6 5.59 -3.22 -16.96
C HIS A 6 5.37 -2.23 -15.80
N HIS A 7 4.50 -1.22 -15.95
CA HIS A 7 4.36 -0.11 -15.00
C HIS A 7 3.27 -0.32 -13.93
N SER A 8 2.60 -1.48 -13.90
CA SER A 8 1.42 -1.74 -13.06
C SER A 8 1.69 -2.29 -11.64
N ARG A 9 2.93 -2.20 -11.12
CA ARG A 9 3.35 -3.08 -10.02
C ARG A 9 3.53 -2.47 -8.62
N ILE A 10 3.15 -1.20 -8.38
CA ILE A 10 3.59 -0.52 -7.15
C ILE A 10 2.50 -0.33 -6.07
N ALA A 11 1.22 -0.44 -6.40
CA ALA A 11 0.15 -0.23 -5.42
C ALA A 11 -0.46 -1.57 -4.94
N ASN A 12 -0.56 -1.72 -3.61
CA ASN A 12 -1.37 -2.71 -2.91
C ASN A 12 -0.91 -4.19 -2.96
N LYS A 13 0.40 -4.43 -3.07
CA LYS A 13 0.98 -5.78 -3.06
C LYS A 13 1.79 -6.10 -1.80
N PRO A 14 1.83 -7.37 -1.36
CA PRO A 14 2.70 -7.77 -0.26
C PRO A 14 4.17 -7.51 -0.64
N ALA A 15 4.93 -6.83 0.23
CA ALA A 15 6.36 -6.50 0.11
C ALA A 15 7.32 -7.67 -0.29
N ARG A 16 6.85 -8.91 -0.38
CA ARG A 16 7.58 -10.07 -0.90
C ARG A 16 7.78 -9.93 -2.41
N GLU A 17 6.90 -9.22 -3.09
CA GLU A 17 7.10 -8.85 -4.49
C GLU A 17 8.23 -7.82 -4.68
N LEU A 18 8.64 -7.09 -3.63
CA LEU A 18 9.82 -6.22 -3.67
C LEU A 18 11.14 -7.02 -3.66
N ARG A 19 11.15 -8.26 -3.16
CA ARG A 19 12.35 -9.13 -3.20
C ARG A 19 12.76 -9.51 -4.63
N GLY A 20 11.81 -9.52 -5.58
CA GLY A 20 12.09 -9.72 -7.00
C GLY A 20 12.64 -8.47 -7.70
N GLN A 21 12.27 -7.29 -7.21
CA GLN A 21 12.56 -6.02 -7.89
C GLN A 21 14.02 -5.59 -7.82
N GLY A 22 14.79 -6.04 -6.82
CA GLY A 22 16.25 -5.82 -6.81
C GLY A 22 16.91 -6.39 -8.08
N LYS A 23 16.48 -7.58 -8.52
CA LYS A 23 16.95 -8.18 -9.78
C LYS A 23 16.43 -7.44 -11.01
N ASP A 24 15.16 -7.03 -11.00
CA ASP A 24 14.54 -6.27 -12.10
C ASP A 24 15.18 -4.88 -12.28
N CYS A 25 15.70 -4.28 -11.20
CA CYS A 25 16.38 -2.99 -11.19
C CYS A 25 17.92 -3.12 -11.22
N GLY A 26 18.48 -4.32 -11.46
CA GLY A 26 19.93 -4.55 -11.53
C GLY A 26 20.71 -4.20 -10.25
N THR A 27 20.05 -4.20 -9.09
CA THR A 27 20.56 -3.67 -7.82
C THR A 27 20.59 -4.74 -6.73
N SER A 28 21.57 -4.69 -5.82
CA SER A 28 21.68 -5.66 -4.71
C SER A 28 20.49 -5.56 -3.74
N GLU A 29 20.11 -6.67 -3.09
CA GLU A 29 19.05 -6.67 -2.07
C GLU A 29 19.38 -5.72 -0.90
N ALA A 30 20.67 -5.59 -0.55
CA ALA A 30 21.13 -4.68 0.49
C ALA A 30 20.89 -3.21 0.11
N THR A 31 21.15 -2.84 -1.14
CA THR A 31 20.90 -1.49 -1.66
C THR A 31 19.40 -1.20 -1.72
N ALA A 32 18.59 -2.13 -2.22
CA ALA A 32 17.14 -1.97 -2.27
C ALA A 32 16.53 -1.75 -0.88
N LYS A 33 17.01 -2.47 0.15
CA LYS A 33 16.60 -2.26 1.55
C LYS A 33 16.99 -0.89 2.08
N LYS A 34 18.19 -0.41 1.76
CA LYS A 34 18.63 0.94 2.15
C LYS A 34 17.74 2.02 1.53
N TRP A 35 17.43 1.91 0.24
CA TRP A 35 16.52 2.85 -0.43
C TRP A 35 15.10 2.80 0.13
N LEU A 36 14.57 1.60 0.38
CA LEU A 36 13.25 1.46 1.02
C LEU A 36 13.24 2.11 2.40
N MET A 37 14.31 1.93 3.20
CA MET A 37 14.42 2.58 4.49
C MET A 37 14.41 4.11 4.35
N LEU A 38 15.14 4.67 3.39
CA LEU A 38 15.13 6.11 3.12
C LEU A 38 13.74 6.63 2.76
N LEU A 39 12.99 5.89 1.93
CA LEU A 39 11.61 6.25 1.57
C LEU A 39 10.67 6.21 2.78
N ILE A 40 10.88 5.27 3.71
CA ILE A 40 10.10 5.19 4.95
C ILE A 40 10.45 6.35 5.89
N THR A 41 11.73 6.59 6.14
CA THR A 41 12.18 7.63 7.06
C THR A 41 11.91 9.04 6.55
N SER A 42 11.81 9.23 5.23
CA SER A 42 11.39 10.50 4.61
C SER A 42 9.86 10.68 4.59
N GLY A 43 9.09 9.68 5.02
CA GLY A 43 7.63 9.73 5.03
C GLY A 43 6.99 9.57 3.64
N LEU A 44 7.75 9.21 2.61
CA LEU A 44 7.23 8.98 1.25
C LEU A 44 6.51 7.64 1.12
N VAL A 45 6.89 6.67 1.96
CA VAL A 45 6.35 5.32 1.97
C VAL A 45 5.97 4.91 3.38
N HIS A 46 4.83 4.22 3.51
CA HIS A 46 4.40 3.55 4.73
C HIS A 46 4.30 2.04 4.50
N LEU A 47 4.70 1.26 5.52
CA LEU A 47 4.58 -0.20 5.53
C LEU A 47 3.47 -0.63 6.50
N LEU A 48 2.28 -0.88 5.96
CA LEU A 48 1.14 -1.36 6.75
C LEU A 48 1.37 -2.82 7.13
N ARG A 49 1.41 -3.09 8.43
CA ARG A 49 1.70 -4.43 8.96
C ARG A 49 0.43 -5.28 9.03
N PRO A 50 0.54 -6.61 8.87
CA PRO A 50 -0.58 -7.51 9.05
C PRO A 50 -0.98 -7.54 10.52
N TYR A 51 -2.29 -7.51 10.78
CA TYR A 51 -2.87 -7.75 12.08
C TYR A 51 -2.56 -9.18 12.53
N CYS A 52 -2.21 -9.33 13.81
CA CYS A 52 -1.94 -10.64 14.38
C CYS A 52 -2.30 -10.64 15.87
N ALA A 53 -3.46 -11.25 16.19
CA ALA A 53 -3.88 -11.48 17.58
C ALA A 53 -2.89 -12.35 18.38
N ASN A 54 -2.12 -13.21 17.69
CA ASN A 54 -1.04 -14.00 18.28
C ASN A 54 0.17 -13.97 17.34
N VAL A 55 1.31 -13.46 17.84
CA VAL A 55 2.53 -13.26 17.05
C VAL A 55 3.06 -14.57 16.44
N GLU A 56 2.90 -15.68 17.15
CA GLU A 56 3.35 -17.01 16.72
C GLU A 56 2.53 -17.60 15.56
N LYS A 57 1.24 -17.23 15.45
CA LYS A 57 0.32 -17.74 14.42
C LYS A 57 0.31 -16.88 13.16
N ARG A 58 1.28 -15.97 12.98
CA ARG A 58 1.32 -15.01 11.87
C ARG A 58 1.37 -15.73 10.51
N VAL A 59 0.21 -15.83 9.86
CA VAL A 59 0.00 -16.48 8.55
C VAL A 59 0.66 -15.69 7.41
N VAL A 60 0.51 -14.37 7.42
CA VAL A 60 1.13 -13.46 6.44
C VAL A 60 2.15 -12.60 7.18
N LYS A 61 3.43 -12.69 6.78
CA LYS A 61 4.53 -11.95 7.42
C LYS A 61 4.89 -10.63 6.72
N THR A 62 4.35 -10.45 5.54
CA THR A 62 4.83 -9.43 4.62
C THR A 62 3.94 -8.18 4.68
N PRO A 63 4.47 -7.00 5.01
CA PRO A 63 3.68 -5.77 5.03
C PRO A 63 3.17 -5.38 3.64
N LYS A 64 2.09 -4.60 3.58
CA LYS A 64 1.64 -3.89 2.37
C LYS A 64 2.38 -2.56 2.29
N LEU A 65 2.86 -2.19 1.10
CA LEU A 65 3.53 -0.91 0.86
C LEU A 65 2.53 0.10 0.32
N TYR A 66 2.49 1.29 0.92
CA TYR A 66 1.70 2.42 0.47
C TYR A 66 2.58 3.63 0.22
N PHE A 67 2.37 4.33 -0.89
CA PHE A 67 2.88 5.69 -1.03
C PHE A 67 2.02 6.65 -0.20
N MET A 68 2.68 7.63 0.42
CA MET A 68 2.00 8.65 1.22
C MET A 68 1.51 9.86 0.40
N ASP A 69 1.91 9.90 -0.88
CA ASP A 69 1.49 10.88 -1.87
C ASP A 69 1.16 10.16 -3.18
N THR A 70 -0.13 10.15 -3.54
CA THR A 70 -0.62 9.54 -4.78
C THR A 70 -0.31 10.37 -6.03
N GLY A 71 -0.11 11.68 -5.89
CA GLY A 71 0.35 12.54 -6.97
C GLY A 71 1.80 12.23 -7.36
N LEU A 72 2.67 12.06 -6.36
CA LEU A 72 4.05 11.59 -6.56
C LEU A 72 4.05 10.18 -7.18
N ALA A 73 3.24 9.25 -6.64
CA ALA A 73 3.14 7.91 -7.19
C ALA A 73 2.70 7.91 -8.66
N ALA A 74 1.70 8.73 -9.00
CA ALA A 74 1.21 8.89 -10.38
C ALA A 74 2.30 9.46 -11.30
N TYR A 75 3.02 10.49 -10.84
CA TYR A 75 4.12 11.09 -11.60
C TYR A 75 5.22 10.06 -11.91
N LEU A 76 5.70 9.34 -10.89
CA LEU A 76 6.76 8.34 -11.03
C LEU A 76 6.36 7.16 -11.94
N THR A 77 5.06 6.83 -11.96
CA THR A 77 4.52 5.75 -12.79
C THR A 77 4.01 6.24 -14.15
N ARG A 78 4.18 7.54 -14.47
CA ARG A 78 3.76 8.20 -15.72
C ARG A 78 2.24 8.19 -15.97
N TRP A 79 1.45 8.22 -14.90
CA TRP A 79 -0.01 8.38 -14.93
C TRP A 79 -0.40 9.85 -14.81
N ALA A 80 0.00 10.67 -15.79
CA ALA A 80 -0.18 12.12 -15.73
C ALA A 80 -1.56 12.63 -16.17
N ASN A 81 -2.37 11.80 -16.84
CA ASN A 81 -3.71 12.18 -17.29
C ASN A 81 -4.76 11.73 -16.25
N PRO A 82 -5.45 12.66 -15.55
CA PRO A 82 -6.44 12.32 -14.53
C PRO A 82 -7.63 11.51 -15.08
N GLU A 83 -8.09 11.81 -16.30
CA GLU A 83 -9.23 11.15 -16.94
C GLU A 83 -8.90 9.70 -17.28
N VAL A 84 -7.68 9.47 -17.78
CA VAL A 84 -7.16 8.11 -18.02
C VAL A 84 -7.03 7.36 -16.69
N MET A 85 -6.45 8.00 -15.66
CA MET A 85 -6.28 7.37 -14.35
C MET A 85 -7.62 6.96 -13.70
N GLN A 86 -8.69 7.74 -13.88
CA GLN A 86 -10.00 7.46 -13.30
C GLN A 86 -10.70 6.24 -13.90
N ASN A 87 -10.44 5.96 -15.18
CA ASN A 87 -11.13 4.93 -15.98
C ASN A 87 -10.33 3.64 -16.16
N GLU A 88 -9.05 3.65 -15.77
CA GLU A 88 -8.13 2.53 -15.95
C GLU A 88 -8.11 1.54 -14.78
N ALA A 89 -7.55 0.36 -15.03
CA ALA A 89 -7.51 -0.74 -14.06
C ALA A 89 -6.82 -0.37 -12.73
N MET A 90 -5.95 0.66 -12.73
CA MET A 90 -5.21 1.10 -11.54
C MET A 90 -5.98 2.10 -10.67
N ALA A 91 -7.13 2.61 -11.13
CA ALA A 91 -7.91 3.64 -10.42
C ALA A 91 -8.27 3.22 -8.99
N GLY A 92 -8.68 1.95 -8.82
CA GLY A 92 -9.02 1.40 -7.51
C GLY A 92 -7.83 1.31 -6.56
N ALA A 93 -6.65 0.97 -7.09
CA ALA A 93 -5.44 0.86 -6.28
C ALA A 93 -4.91 2.24 -5.84
N PHE A 94 -4.99 3.25 -6.71
CA PHE A 94 -4.69 4.63 -6.35
C PHE A 94 -5.66 5.18 -5.31
N PHE A 95 -6.97 4.93 -5.48
CA PHE A 95 -7.97 5.34 -4.51
C PHE A 95 -7.77 4.66 -3.14
N GLY A 96 -7.51 3.35 -3.12
CA GLY A 96 -7.19 2.62 -1.90
C GLY A 96 -5.95 3.17 -1.20
N THR A 97 -4.91 3.48 -1.98
CA THR A 97 -3.69 4.10 -1.44
C THR A 97 -3.94 5.48 -0.87
N TYR A 98 -4.69 6.32 -1.58
CA TYR A 98 -5.11 7.63 -1.11
C TYR A 98 -5.86 7.51 0.23
N ALA A 99 -6.92 6.70 0.28
CA ALA A 99 -7.73 6.53 1.49
C ALA A 99 -6.90 6.07 2.70
N VAL A 100 -6.06 5.04 2.54
CA VAL A 100 -5.16 4.57 3.62
C VAL A 100 -4.19 5.68 4.04
N SER A 101 -3.60 6.40 3.08
CA SER A 101 -2.66 7.49 3.38
C SER A 101 -3.34 8.63 4.14
N GLU A 102 -4.57 9.00 3.80
CA GLU A 102 -5.32 10.05 4.50
C GLU A 102 -5.70 9.62 5.92
N ILE A 103 -6.03 8.34 6.13
CA ILE A 103 -6.29 7.81 7.48
C ILE A 103 -5.03 7.90 8.33
N ILE A 104 -3.87 7.45 7.82
CA ILE A 104 -2.57 7.55 8.51
C ILE A 104 -2.26 9.01 8.88
N LYS A 105 -2.37 9.91 7.90
CA LYS A 105 -2.09 11.34 8.09
C LYS A 105 -3.05 11.96 9.10
N SER A 106 -4.30 11.54 9.12
CA SER A 106 -5.29 12.02 10.10
C SER A 106 -4.88 11.69 11.54
N PHE A 107 -4.41 10.47 11.81
CA PHE A 107 -3.87 10.12 13.13
C PHE A 107 -2.60 10.92 13.46
N ALA A 108 -1.66 10.99 12.53
CA ALA A 108 -0.40 11.72 12.71
C ALA A 108 -0.63 13.22 12.98
N ASN A 109 -1.57 13.85 12.28
CA ASN A 109 -1.94 15.26 12.48
C ASN A 109 -2.56 15.52 13.87
N ASN A 110 -3.10 14.49 14.52
CA ASN A 110 -3.57 14.55 15.91
C ASN A 110 -2.49 14.14 16.92
N GLY A 111 -1.25 13.89 16.48
CA GLY A 111 -0.15 13.44 17.34
C GLY A 111 -0.33 12.01 17.86
N VAL A 112 -1.15 11.19 17.20
CA VAL A 112 -1.44 9.82 17.59
C VAL A 112 -0.75 8.86 16.64
N GLU A 113 -0.08 7.84 17.19
CA GLU A 113 0.45 6.74 16.38
C GLU A 113 -0.72 5.92 15.83
N PRO A 114 -0.87 5.76 14.49
CA PRO A 114 -2.04 5.10 13.92
C PRO A 114 -2.10 3.62 14.35
N PRO A 115 -3.15 3.16 15.07
CA PRO A 115 -3.28 1.77 15.49
C PRO A 115 -3.88 0.91 14.38
N ILE A 116 -3.26 0.96 13.20
CA ILE A 116 -3.84 0.43 11.96
C ILE A 116 -3.07 -0.76 11.39
N HIS A 117 -3.79 -1.70 10.81
CA HIS A 117 -3.26 -2.94 10.25
C HIS A 117 -4.06 -3.37 9.02
N PHE A 118 -3.57 -4.35 8.25
CA PHE A 118 -4.44 -5.08 7.30
C PHE A 118 -4.64 -6.52 7.80
N TYR A 119 -5.67 -7.22 7.34
CA TYR A 119 -5.84 -8.64 7.64
C TYR A 119 -5.81 -9.48 6.36
N ARG A 120 -5.18 -10.65 6.47
CA ARG A 120 -5.23 -11.69 5.45
C ARG A 120 -5.01 -13.06 6.06
N ASP A 121 -5.90 -13.99 5.79
CA ASP A 121 -5.77 -15.39 6.22
C ASP A 121 -5.15 -16.32 5.15
N LYS A 122 -5.12 -17.62 5.45
CA LYS A 122 -4.59 -18.66 4.55
C LYS A 122 -5.45 -18.86 3.31
N ASP A 123 -6.74 -18.63 3.43
CA ASP A 123 -7.75 -18.80 2.39
C ASP A 123 -7.87 -17.54 1.51
N LYS A 124 -6.97 -16.57 1.71
CA LYS A 124 -6.87 -15.30 0.98
C LYS A 124 -8.07 -14.38 1.19
N ILE A 125 -8.82 -14.56 2.27
CA ILE A 125 -9.79 -13.56 2.71
C ILE A 125 -8.99 -12.37 3.24
N GLU A 126 -9.27 -11.19 2.68
CA GLU A 126 -8.58 -9.95 3.01
C GLU A 126 -9.55 -8.94 3.62
N ILE A 127 -9.06 -8.16 4.59
CA ILE A 127 -9.68 -6.90 5.02
C ILE A 127 -8.63 -5.81 4.76
N ASP A 128 -9.01 -4.77 4.03
CA ASP A 128 -8.09 -3.73 3.58
C ASP A 128 -7.42 -3.02 4.75
N LEU A 129 -8.20 -2.62 5.74
CA LEU A 129 -7.72 -1.91 6.92
C LEU A 129 -8.49 -2.34 8.18
N LEU A 130 -7.78 -2.48 9.28
CA LEU A 130 -8.29 -2.65 10.62
C LEU A 130 -7.78 -1.49 11.47
N ILE A 131 -8.66 -0.87 12.23
CA ILE A 131 -8.29 0.09 13.29
C ILE A 131 -8.54 -0.60 14.63
N GLU A 132 -7.54 -0.63 15.49
CA GLU A 132 -7.65 -1.19 16.84
C GLU A 132 -7.78 -0.05 17.87
N ASP A 133 -8.88 -0.05 18.62
CA ASP A 133 -9.07 0.88 19.74
C ASP A 133 -9.70 0.15 20.92
N ASN A 134 -9.07 0.25 22.10
CA ASN A 134 -9.55 -0.34 23.36
C ASN A 134 -10.01 -1.82 23.22
N SER A 135 -9.19 -2.67 22.58
CA SER A 135 -9.49 -4.08 22.29
C SER A 135 -10.67 -4.34 21.34
N THR A 136 -11.24 -3.29 20.76
CA THR A 136 -12.24 -3.36 19.69
C THR A 136 -11.55 -3.19 18.34
N ILE A 137 -11.90 -4.06 17.40
CA ILE A 137 -11.36 -4.04 16.04
C ILE A 137 -12.44 -3.50 15.11
N TYR A 138 -12.12 -2.43 14.39
CA TYR A 138 -12.99 -1.81 13.41
C TYR A 138 -12.51 -2.19 12.00
N PRO A 139 -13.18 -3.12 11.31
CA PRO A 139 -12.83 -3.48 9.95
C PRO A 139 -13.34 -2.43 8.95
N ILE A 140 -12.48 -2.07 8.01
CA ILE A 140 -12.76 -1.10 6.96
C ILE A 140 -12.42 -1.73 5.61
N GLU A 141 -13.41 -1.71 4.72
CA GLU A 141 -13.28 -2.09 3.31
C GLU A 141 -13.21 -0.82 2.46
N ILE A 142 -12.25 -0.74 1.53
CA ILE A 142 -12.02 0.45 0.72
C ILE A 142 -12.26 0.14 -0.75
N LYS A 143 -13.34 0.70 -1.32
CA LYS A 143 -13.71 0.49 -2.73
C LYS A 143 -13.92 1.79 -3.46
N LYS A 144 -13.24 1.93 -4.60
CA LYS A 144 -13.62 2.90 -5.62
C LYS A 144 -14.85 2.35 -6.34
N LEU A 145 -15.96 3.08 -6.28
CA LEU A 145 -17.12 2.76 -7.10
C LEU A 145 -16.81 3.06 -8.58
N PRO A 146 -17.40 2.29 -9.52
CA PRO A 146 -17.42 2.69 -10.92
C PRO A 146 -18.07 4.08 -11.02
N HIS A 147 -17.61 4.90 -11.97
CA HIS A 147 -18.34 6.13 -12.27
C HIS A 147 -19.74 5.73 -12.77
N PRO A 148 -20.83 6.29 -12.22
CA PRO A 148 -22.16 6.03 -12.78
C PRO A 148 -22.16 6.52 -14.23
N ILE A 149 -22.61 5.64 -15.12
CA ILE A 149 -22.77 5.91 -16.56
C ILE A 149 -24.03 6.77 -16.76
#